data_AF-A0A3B9DQ19-F1
#
_entry.id   AF-A0A3B9DQ19-F1
#
_cell.length_a   1.000
_cell.length_b   1.000
_cell.length_c   1.000
_cell.angle_alpha   90.00
_cell.angle_beta   90.00
_cell.angle_gamma   90.00
#
_symmetry.space_group_name_H-M   'P 1'
#
loop_
_entity.id
_entity.type
_entity.pdbx_description
1 polymer ?
#
loop_
_entity_poly.entity_id
_entity_poly.type
_entity_poly.pdbx_seq_one_letter_code
_entity_poly.pdbx_strand_id
1 'polypeptide(L)'
;MSILGRLALLFVIIPLLELALLIQMGQWVGVRPTIGLVVLTGVGGAVLARAQGLRTMWRLRHDLANGRIPGQAIMDGMAVLAGGALLLTPGVLTDLIGF
;
A
#
# COMPACT_ATOMS: atom_id res chain seq x y z
N MET A 1 -4.37 26.76 6.35
CA MET A 1 -3.64 25.49 6.61
C MET A 1 -2.58 25.29 5.54
N SER A 2 -1.30 25.19 5.92
CA SER A 2 -0.21 24.84 4.99
C SER A 2 -0.43 23.44 4.39
N ILE A 3 0.17 23.15 3.23
CA ILE A 3 0.08 21.84 2.57
C ILE A 3 0.51 20.72 3.50
N LEU A 4 1.58 20.95 4.26
CA LEU A 4 2.12 20.02 5.25
C LEU A 4 1.12 19.74 6.38
N GLY A 5 0.41 20.77 6.85
CA GLY A 5 -0.62 20.60 7.87
C GLY A 5 -1.80 19.75 7.39
N ARG A 6 -2.18 19.84 6.10
CA ARG A 6 -3.23 18.99 5.54
C ARG A 6 -2.79 17.52 5.45
N LEU A 7 -1.55 17.28 5.00
CA LEU A 7 -0.99 15.92 4.91
C LEU A 7 -0.86 15.27 6.29
N ALA A 8 -0.38 16.01 7.28
CA ALA A 8 -0.29 15.53 8.66
C ALA A 8 -1.67 15.18 9.23
N LEU A 9 -2.69 16.01 8.96
CA LEU A 9 -4.06 15.75 9.38
C LEU A 9 -4.60 14.46 8.74
N LEU A 10 -4.44 14.28 7.42
CA LEU A 10 -4.86 13.07 6.72
C LEU A 10 -4.16 11.82 7.25
N PHE A 11 -2.86 11.91 7.52
CA PHE A 11 -2.06 10.81 8.08
C PHE A 11 -2.54 10.36 9.45
N VAL A 12 -3.17 11.24 10.25
CA VAL A 12 -3.74 10.89 11.55
C VAL A 12 -5.19 10.43 11.44
N ILE A 13 -6.01 11.13 10.66
CA ILE A 13 -7.45 10.86 10.53
C ILE A 13 -7.71 9.52 9.83
N ILE A 14 -6.95 9.20 8.78
CA ILE A 14 -7.18 7.99 7.99
C ILE A 14 -7.00 6.73 8.86
N PRO A 15 -5.86 6.51 9.56
CA PRO A 15 -5.70 5.34 10.43
C PRO A 15 -6.72 5.27 11.57
N LEU A 16 -7.11 6.42 12.13
CA LEU A 16 -8.15 6.47 13.18
C LEU A 16 -9.50 5.97 12.65
N LEU A 17 -9.89 6.41 11.45
CA LEU A 17 -11.12 5.94 10.79
C LEU A 17 -11.04 4.45 10.47
N GLU A 18 -9.90 3.95 10.01
CA GLU A 18 -9.73 2.53 9.72
C GLU A 18 -9.82 1.67 10.98
N LEU A 19 -9.19 2.09 12.08
CA LEU A 19 -9.30 1.39 13.35
C LEU A 19 -10.75 1.37 13.84
N ALA A 20 -11.47 2.48 13.75
CA ALA A 20 -12.89 2.55 14.10
C ALA A 20 -13.74 1.59 13.23
N LEU A 21 -13.50 1.56 11.92
CA LEU A 21 -14.18 0.63 11.00
C LEU A 21 -13.86 -0.83 11.31
N LEU A 22 -12.60 -1.16 11.56
CA LEU A 22 -12.18 -2.52 11.92
C LEU A 22 -12.85 -2.99 13.22
N ILE A 23 -12.92 -2.11 14.23
CA ILE A 23 -13.64 -2.40 15.48
C ILE A 23 -15.12 -2.63 15.19
N GLN A 24 -15.76 -1.73 14.44
CA GLN A 24 -17.18 -1.83 14.09
C GLN A 24 -17.49 -3.15 13.36
N MET A 25 -16.68 -3.51 12.36
CA MET A 25 -16.81 -4.77 11.62
C MET A 25 -16.57 -5.97 12.53
N GLY A 26 -15.60 -5.89 13.44
CA GLY A 26 -15.35 -6.92 14.46
C GLY A 26 -16.55 -7.16 15.37
N GLN A 27 -17.35 -6.12 15.66
CA GLN A 27 -18.58 -6.24 16.45
C GLN A 27 -19.76 -6.81 15.63
N TRP A 28 -19.88 -6.45 14.35
CA TRP A 28 -21.04 -6.81 13.53
C TRP A 28 -20.88 -8.16 12.83
N VAL A 29 -19.71 -8.43 12.27
CA VAL A 29 -19.39 -9.64 11.49
C VAL A 29 -18.65 -10.67 12.35
N GLY A 30 -17.96 -10.21 13.39
CA GLY A 30 -17.13 -11.01 14.28
C GLY A 30 -15.64 -10.85 13.99
N VAL A 31 -14.80 -11.04 15.02
CA VAL A 31 -13.35 -10.81 14.92
C VAL A 31 -12.66 -11.73 13.91
N ARG A 32 -13.03 -13.02 13.87
CA ARG A 32 -12.43 -14.02 12.97
C ARG A 32 -12.56 -13.65 11.49
N PRO A 33 -13.77 -13.36 10.95
CA PRO A 33 -13.90 -12.95 9.55
C PRO A 33 -13.26 -11.59 9.26
N THR A 34 -13.27 -10.63 10.21
CA THR A 34 -12.58 -9.34 10.04
C THR A 34 -11.06 -9.51 9.88
N ILE A 35 -10.44 -10.36 10.71
CA ILE A 35 -9.01 -10.69 10.56
C ILE A 35 -8.78 -11.39 9.22
N GLY A 36 -9.65 -12.33 8.84
CA GLY A 36 -9.57 -13.01 7.54
C GLY A 36 -9.57 -12.03 6.37
N LEU A 37 -10.47 -11.03 6.38
CA LEU A 37 -10.55 -9.99 5.36
C LEU A 37 -9.26 -9.17 5.27
N VAL A 38 -8.75 -8.70 6.40
CA VAL A 38 -7.49 -7.94 6.49
C VAL A 38 -6.30 -8.74 5.97
N VAL A 39 -6.21 -10.02 6.32
CA VAL A 39 -5.14 -10.89 5.81
C VAL A 39 -5.27 -11.07 4.30
N LEU A 40 -6.50 -11.21 3.79
CA LEU A 40 -6.75 -11.43 2.37
C LEU A 40 -6.40 -10.19 1.54
N THR A 41 -6.77 -8.99 2.01
CA THR A 41 -6.39 -7.73 1.36
C THR A 41 -4.89 -7.48 1.46
N GLY A 42 -4.28 -7.67 2.63
CA GLY A 42 -2.82 -7.52 2.81
C GLY A 42 -2.00 -8.48 1.93
N VAL A 43 -2.42 -9.76 1.84
CA VAL A 43 -1.78 -10.73 0.93
C VAL A 43 -1.96 -10.33 -0.53
N GLY A 44 -3.16 -9.93 -0.93
CA GLY A 44 -3.41 -9.49 -2.31
C GLY A 44 -2.55 -8.28 -2.70
N GLY A 45 -2.46 -7.28 -1.81
CA GLY A 45 -1.63 -6.11 -2.03
C GLY A 45 -0.14 -6.47 -2.10
N ALA A 46 0.33 -7.34 -1.19
CA ALA A 46 1.71 -7.81 -1.20
C ALA A 46 2.06 -8.58 -2.49
N VAL A 47 1.13 -9.37 -3.02
CA VAL A 47 1.30 -10.08 -4.30
C VAL A 47 1.41 -9.09 -5.46
N LEU A 48 0.57 -8.05 -5.50
CA LEU A 48 0.65 -7.00 -6.52
C LEU A 48 1.95 -6.20 -6.42
N ALA A 49 2.33 -5.78 -5.22
CA ALA A 49 3.59 -5.08 -4.96
C ALA A 49 4.79 -5.93 -5.40
N ARG A 50 4.78 -7.24 -5.11
CA ARG A 50 5.81 -8.18 -5.57
C ARG A 50 5.86 -8.27 -7.09
N ALA A 51 4.72 -8.39 -7.76
CA ALA A 51 4.65 -8.47 -9.21
C ALA A 51 5.18 -7.18 -9.88
N GLN A 52 4.78 -6.02 -9.37
CA GLN A 52 5.23 -4.73 -9.85
C GLN A 52 6.73 -4.53 -9.59
N GLY A 53 7.23 -4.89 -8.40
CA GLY A 53 8.65 -4.81 -8.05
C GLY A 53 9.54 -5.67 -8.95
N LEU A 54 9.10 -6.89 -9.29
CA LEU A 54 9.81 -7.74 -10.25
C LEU A 54 9.86 -7.09 -11.64
N ARG A 55 8.74 -6.56 -12.15
CA ARG A 55 8.70 -5.85 -13.44
C ARG A 55 9.64 -4.65 -13.46
N THR A 56 9.66 -3.88 -12.39
CA THR A 56 10.56 -2.73 -12.24
C THR A 56 12.02 -3.15 -12.24
N MET A 57 12.38 -4.21 -11.52
CA MET A 57 13.74 -4.75 -11.51
C MET A 57 14.19 -5.22 -12.90
N TRP A 58 13.29 -5.85 -13.66
CA TRP A 58 13.57 -6.23 -15.05
C TRP A 58 13.83 -5.02 -15.95
N ARG A 59 13.00 -3.97 -15.86
CA ARG A 59 13.20 -2.72 -16.62
C ARG A 59 14.51 -2.03 -16.24
N LEU A 60 14.80 -1.94 -14.94
CA LEU A 60 16.04 -1.37 -14.41
C LEU A 60 17.27 -2.06 -15.03
N ARG A 61 17.29 -3.39 -15.03
CA ARG A 61 18.38 -4.17 -15.64
C ARG A 61 18.47 -3.98 -17.15
N HIS A 62 17.33 -3.94 -17.84
CA HIS A 62 17.27 -3.76 -19.28
C HIS A 62 17.79 -2.39 -19.73
N ASP A 63 17.38 -1.32 -19.05
CA ASP A 63 17.83 0.04 -19.34
C ASP A 63 19.33 0.21 -19.07
N LEU A 64 19.83 -0.31 -17.95
CA LEU A 64 21.26 -0.31 -17.63
C LEU A 64 22.08 -1.10 -18.65
N ALA A 65 21.60 -2.27 -19.09
CA ALA A 65 22.27 -3.08 -20.11
C ALA A 65 22.36 -2.37 -21.47
N ASN A 66 21.40 -1.48 -21.77
CA ASN A 66 21.38 -0.67 -22.99
C ASN A 66 22.08 0.70 -22.83
N GLY A 67 22.78 0.95 -21.71
CA GLY A 67 23.45 2.22 -21.44
C GLY A 67 22.50 3.41 -21.21
N ARG A 68 21.22 3.16 -20.91
CA ARG A 68 20.22 4.18 -20.62
C ARG A 68 20.11 4.43 -19.11
N ILE A 69 19.82 5.67 -18.73
CA ILE A 69 19.59 6.02 -17.32
C ILE A 69 18.15 5.62 -16.94
N PRO A 70 17.96 4.70 -15.97
CA PRO A 70 16.66 4.10 -15.66
C PRO A 70 15.83 4.96 -14.68
N GLY A 71 15.71 6.26 -14.92
CA GLY A 71 15.04 7.19 -13.99
C GLY A 71 13.61 6.76 -13.64
N GLN A 72 12.83 6.34 -14.64
CA GLN A 72 11.46 5.89 -14.44
C GLN A 72 11.39 4.60 -13.61
N ALA A 73 12.25 3.63 -13.86
CA ALA A 73 12.26 2.38 -13.10
C ALA A 73 12.64 2.62 -11.62
N ILE A 74 13.50 3.59 -11.33
CA ILE A 74 13.81 3.96 -9.95
C ILE A 74 12.58 4.57 -9.26
N MET A 75 11.88 5.49 -9.92
CA MET A 75 10.65 6.09 -9.37
C MET A 75 9.55 5.05 -9.16
N ASP A 76 9.31 4.18 -10.15
CA ASP A 76 8.37 3.06 -10.04
C ASP A 76 8.76 2.14 -8.87
N GLY A 77 10.05 1.88 -8.68
CA GLY A 77 10.57 1.05 -7.59
C GLY A 77 10.33 1.67 -6.21
N MET A 78 10.57 2.97 -6.09
CA MET A 78 10.27 3.71 -4.86
C MET A 78 8.77 3.71 -4.55
N ALA A 79 7.91 3.87 -5.55
CA ALA A 79 6.46 3.82 -5.37
C ALA A 79 6.00 2.43 -4.91
N VAL A 80 6.56 1.36 -5.49
CA VAL A 80 6.26 -0.02 -5.06
C VAL A 80 6.70 -0.27 -3.62
N LEU A 81 7.87 0.23 -3.21
CA LEU A 81 8.35 0.11 -1.83
C LEU A 81 7.48 0.91 -0.84
N ALA A 82 7.10 2.13 -1.19
CA ALA A 82 6.21 2.95 -0.38
C ALA A 82 4.82 2.31 -0.25
N GLY A 83 4.25 1.82 -1.35
CA GLY A 83 2.97 1.09 -1.34
C GLY A 83 3.06 -0.20 -0.52
N GLY A 84 4.13 -0.97 -0.68
CA GLY A 84 4.39 -2.18 0.12
C GLY A 84 4.53 -1.89 1.61
N ALA A 85 5.18 -0.78 1.97
CA ALA A 85 5.27 -0.31 3.36
C ALA A 85 3.90 0.08 3.95
N LEU A 86 3.04 0.71 3.15
CA LEU A 86 1.69 1.09 3.55
C LEU A 86 0.74 -0.12 3.66
N LEU A 87 0.95 -1.17 2.88
CA LEU A 87 0.19 -2.43 2.98
C LEU A 87 0.48 -3.24 4.26
N LEU A 88 1.57 -2.94 4.98
CA LEU A 88 1.82 -3.54 6.29
C LEU A 88 0.88 -3.01 7.36
N THR A 89 0.33 -1.81 7.17
CA THR A 89 -0.72 -1.26 8.03
C THR A 89 -2.07 -1.85 7.62
N PRO A 90 -2.78 -2.55 8.52
CA PRO A 90 -4.08 -3.13 8.20
C PRO A 90 -5.10 -2.04 7.90
N GLY A 91 -5.54 -1.93 6.64
CA GLY A 91 -6.37 -0.82 6.22
C GLY A 91 -7.49 -1.21 5.27
N VAL A 92 -8.70 -1.44 5.79
CA VAL A 92 -9.85 -1.89 4.98
C VAL A 92 -10.24 -0.83 3.95
N LEU A 93 -10.19 0.45 4.33
CA LEU A 93 -10.60 1.55 3.47
C LEU A 93 -9.51 1.88 2.45
N THR A 94 -8.26 1.92 2.91
CA THR A 94 -7.09 2.20 2.08
C THR A 94 -6.78 1.06 1.12
N ASP A 95 -6.99 -0.20 1.51
CA ASP A 95 -6.89 -1.36 0.62
C ASP A 95 -7.93 -1.28 -0.51
N LEU A 96 -9.20 -0.96 -0.19
CA LEU A 96 -10.29 -0.84 -1.18
C LEU A 96 -10.04 0.25 -2.23
N ILE A 97 -9.37 1.34 -1.86
CA ILE A 97 -9.08 2.47 -2.76
C ILE A 97 -7.71 2.28 -3.45
N GLY A 98 -6.78 1.56 -2.81
CA GLY A 98 -5.39 1.42 -3.23
C GLY A 98 -5.06 0.21 -4.10
N PHE A 99 -5.94 -0.79 -4.16
CA PHE A 99 -5.87 -1.93 -5.10
C PHE A 99 -6.04 -1.51 -6.56
#